data_AF-K2JBQ1-F1
#
_entry.id   AF-K2JBQ1-F1
#
_cell.length_a   1.000
_cell.length_b   1.000
_cell.length_c   1.000
_cell.angle_alpha   90.00
_cell.angle_beta   90.00
_cell.angle_gamma   90.00
#
_symmetry.space_group_name_H-M   'P 1'
#
loop_
_entity.id
_entity.type
_entity.pdbx_description
1 polymer ?
#
loop_
_entity_poly.entity_id
_entity_poly.type
_entity_poly.pdbx_seq_one_letter_code
_entity_poly.pdbx_strand_id
1 'polypeptide(L)'
;MALKVSPLAPARFPDMPSIAGVTLASAEAGVRYKGRTDVFLAELAPGTTVAGTLTKSLTASAPVEWCRANLADGRGRAVLVNSGNANAFTGKKGHDGAVATAEAAAKAIGCKPSEVFLASTGVIGEP
;
A
#
# COMPACT_ATOMS: atom_id res chain seq x y z
N MET A 1 0.45 30.24 -1.10
CA MET A 1 -0.12 30.39 -2.46
C MET A 1 -0.62 29.03 -2.91
N ALA A 2 -1.85 28.93 -3.42
CA ALA A 2 -2.32 27.70 -4.04
C ALA A 2 -1.45 27.41 -5.29
N LEU A 3 -1.01 26.16 -5.45
CA LEU A 3 -0.24 25.74 -6.61
C LEU A 3 -1.10 25.89 -7.88
N LYS A 4 -0.47 26.26 -9.01
CA LYS A 4 -1.15 26.35 -10.30
C LYS A 4 -1.61 24.95 -10.72
N VAL A 5 -2.91 24.75 -10.87
CA VAL A 5 -3.48 23.47 -11.31
C VAL A 5 -3.04 23.17 -12.74
N SER A 6 -2.64 21.92 -12.99
CA SER A 6 -2.21 21.47 -14.32
C SER A 6 -3.34 21.65 -15.35
N PRO A 7 -3.05 22.11 -16.58
CA PRO A 7 -4.06 22.17 -17.65
C PRO A 7 -4.54 20.77 -18.08
N LEU A 8 -3.84 19.71 -17.70
CA LEU A 8 -4.23 18.31 -17.92
C LEU A 8 -5.06 17.73 -16.76
N ALA A 9 -5.20 18.46 -15.65
CA ALA A 9 -5.99 17.98 -14.53
C ALA A 9 -7.48 18.01 -14.93
N PRO A 10 -8.23 16.91 -14.75
CA PRO A 10 -9.67 16.94 -14.96
C PRO A 10 -10.31 17.94 -14.00
N ALA A 11 -11.39 18.59 -14.45
CA ALA A 11 -12.07 19.64 -13.68
C ALA A 11 -12.59 19.16 -12.31
N ARG A 12 -12.84 17.85 -12.18
CA ARG A 12 -13.16 17.18 -10.93
C ARG A 12 -12.59 15.76 -10.94
N PHE A 13 -12.49 15.16 -9.76
CA PHE A 13 -12.20 13.73 -9.65
C PHE A 13 -13.36 12.94 -10.28
N PRO A 14 -13.08 11.90 -11.08
CA PRO A 14 -14.14 11.12 -11.71
C PRO A 14 -14.94 10.32 -10.68
N ASP A 15 -16.21 10.08 -10.99
CA ASP A 15 -17.04 9.14 -10.22
C ASP A 15 -16.49 7.72 -10.47
N MET A 16 -15.93 7.11 -9.44
CA MET A 16 -15.32 5.79 -9.55
C MET A 16 -16.42 4.73 -9.40
N PRO A 17 -16.61 3.83 -10.40
CA PRO A 17 -17.60 2.78 -10.28
C PRO A 17 -17.17 1.74 -9.23
N SER A 18 -18.14 1.10 -8.59
CA SER A 18 -17.87 -0.08 -7.76
C SER A 18 -17.33 -1.21 -8.63
N ILE A 19 -16.21 -1.79 -8.22
CA ILE A 19 -15.63 -2.97 -8.88
C ILE A 19 -16.08 -4.19 -8.09
N ALA A 20 -16.78 -5.12 -8.76
CA ALA A 20 -17.22 -6.35 -8.13
C ALA A 20 -16.03 -7.13 -7.55
N GLY A 21 -16.16 -7.57 -6.29
CA GLY A 21 -15.10 -8.29 -5.58
C GLY A 21 -13.97 -7.40 -5.02
N VAL A 22 -14.13 -6.08 -5.04
CA VAL A 22 -13.20 -5.13 -4.41
C VAL A 22 -13.93 -4.32 -3.34
N THR A 23 -13.41 -4.36 -2.11
CA THR A 23 -13.88 -3.52 -1.00
C THR A 23 -12.80 -2.53 -0.63
N LEU A 24 -13.15 -1.24 -0.57
CA LEU A 24 -12.22 -0.16 -0.26
C LEU A 24 -12.50 0.41 1.12
N ALA A 25 -11.46 0.65 1.91
CA ALA A 25 -11.53 1.31 3.20
C ALA A 25 -10.35 2.26 3.38
N SER A 26 -10.56 3.33 4.15
CA SER A 26 -9.49 4.20 4.62
C SER A 26 -9.69 4.56 6.09
N ALA A 27 -8.60 4.79 6.79
CA ALA A 27 -8.60 5.12 8.20
C ALA A 27 -7.48 6.11 8.54
N GLU A 28 -7.65 6.80 9.67
CA GLU A 28 -6.58 7.55 10.31
C GLU A 28 -5.90 6.62 11.34
N ALA A 29 -4.64 6.28 11.09
CA ALA A 29 -3.78 5.53 12.00
C ALA A 29 -2.74 6.43 12.70
N GLY A 30 -2.60 7.68 12.27
CA GLY A 30 -1.69 8.65 12.88
C GLY A 30 -0.21 8.34 12.62
N VAL A 31 0.10 7.79 11.43
CA VAL A 31 1.46 7.41 11.01
C VAL A 31 2.42 8.59 11.06
N ARG A 32 1.96 9.78 10.65
CA ARG A 32 2.75 11.03 10.73
C ARG A 32 1.89 12.26 11.01
N TYR A 33 0.79 12.41 10.28
CA TYR A 33 -0.09 13.57 10.38
C TYR A 33 -1.38 13.19 11.12
N LYS A 34 -1.94 14.14 11.86
CA LYS A 34 -3.23 13.98 12.57
C LYS A 34 -4.36 14.66 11.79
N GLY A 35 -5.59 14.19 11.98
CA GLY A 35 -6.79 14.76 11.37
C GLY A 35 -6.93 14.48 9.87
N ARG A 36 -6.33 13.39 9.39
CA ARG A 36 -6.47 12.93 8.00
C ARG A 36 -6.28 11.43 7.90
N THR A 37 -7.00 10.80 6.97
CA THR A 37 -6.77 9.40 6.61
C THR A 37 -5.36 9.24 6.03
N ASP A 38 -4.65 8.24 6.50
CA ASP A 38 -3.26 7.95 6.12
C ASP A 38 -3.00 6.47 5.86
N VAL A 39 -4.00 5.61 6.11
CA VAL A 39 -4.00 4.20 5.73
C VAL A 39 -5.18 3.92 4.81
N PHE A 40 -4.93 3.14 3.76
CA PHE A 40 -5.89 2.68 2.79
C PHE A 40 -5.78 1.17 2.61
N LEU A 41 -6.91 0.49 2.53
CA LEU A 41 -7.02 -0.94 2.26
C LEU A 41 -7.91 -1.16 1.04
N ALA A 42 -7.40 -1.93 0.07
CA ALA A 42 -8.22 -2.61 -0.91
C ALA A 42 -8.25 -4.10 -0.58
N GLU A 43 -9.39 -4.60 -0.09
CA GLU A 43 -9.64 -6.03 0.07
C GLU A 43 -10.13 -6.62 -1.26
N LEU A 44 -9.61 -7.80 -1.60
CA LEU A 44 -9.89 -8.49 -2.84
C LEU A 44 -10.56 -9.85 -2.57
N ALA A 45 -11.59 -10.15 -3.36
CA ALA A 45 -12.34 -11.39 -3.26
C ALA A 45 -11.43 -12.64 -3.38
N PRO A 46 -11.79 -13.75 -2.72
CA PRO A 46 -11.08 -15.02 -2.87
C PRO A 46 -10.94 -15.43 -4.35
N GLY A 47 -9.76 -15.94 -4.73
CA GLY A 47 -9.46 -16.33 -6.11
C GLY A 47 -8.95 -15.19 -7.00
N THR A 48 -8.73 -13.99 -6.46
CA THR A 48 -8.17 -12.86 -7.23
C THR A 48 -6.73 -13.14 -7.66
N THR A 49 -6.48 -12.99 -8.97
CA THR A 49 -5.15 -13.01 -9.58
C THR A 49 -4.54 -11.61 -9.52
N VAL A 50 -3.24 -11.53 -9.24
CA VAL A 50 -2.50 -10.26 -9.17
C VAL A 50 -1.34 -10.24 -10.15
N ALA A 51 -1.08 -9.06 -10.70
CA ALA A 51 0.14 -8.73 -11.42
C ALA A 51 0.56 -7.32 -11.03
N GLY A 52 1.86 -7.03 -11.09
CA GLY A 52 2.38 -5.72 -10.69
C GLY A 52 3.77 -5.47 -11.26
N THR A 53 4.10 -4.19 -11.41
CA THR A 53 5.47 -3.75 -11.70
C THR A 53 6.00 -2.98 -10.51
N LEU A 54 7.28 -3.14 -10.23
CA LEU A 54 7.95 -2.53 -9.09
C LEU A 54 9.10 -1.65 -9.59
N THR A 55 9.52 -0.70 -8.78
CA THR A 55 10.68 0.14 -9.10
C THR A 55 11.93 -0.70 -9.36
N LYS A 56 12.79 -0.19 -10.26
CA LYS A 56 14.13 -0.73 -10.54
C LYS A 56 15.21 -0.06 -9.68
N SER A 57 14.82 0.82 -8.75
CA SER A 57 15.77 1.47 -7.85
C SER A 57 16.59 0.44 -7.07
N LEU A 58 17.90 0.68 -6.96
CA LEU A 58 18.79 -0.08 -6.09
C LEU A 58 18.51 0.16 -4.59
N THR A 59 17.67 1.16 -4.30
CA THR A 59 17.31 1.60 -2.95
C THR A 59 15.82 1.38 -2.69
N ALA A 60 15.31 0.23 -3.13
CA ALA A 60 13.92 -0.15 -2.92
C ALA A 60 13.55 -0.16 -1.42
N SER A 61 12.32 0.21 -1.11
CA SER A 61 11.81 0.17 0.27
C SER A 61 11.45 -1.25 0.68
N ALA A 62 11.37 -1.51 1.98
CA ALA A 62 10.95 -2.82 2.50
C ALA A 62 9.59 -3.31 1.95
N PRO A 63 8.55 -2.47 1.80
CA PRO A 63 7.30 -2.85 1.14
C PRO A 63 7.46 -3.29 -0.31
N VAL A 64 8.39 -2.68 -1.06
CA VAL A 64 8.68 -3.07 -2.44
C VAL A 64 9.35 -4.44 -2.49
N GLU A 65 10.31 -4.69 -1.61
CA GLU A 65 10.97 -5.99 -1.49
C GLU A 65 9.98 -7.10 -1.09
N TRP A 66 9.09 -6.81 -0.14
CA TRP A 66 7.99 -7.68 0.23
C TRP A 66 7.11 -8.03 -0.97
N CYS A 67 6.67 -7.03 -1.74
CA CYS A 67 5.87 -7.28 -2.94
C CYS A 67 6.64 -8.10 -3.98
N ARG A 68 7.94 -7.86 -4.15
CA ARG A 68 8.77 -8.59 -5.13
C ARG A 68 8.84 -10.08 -4.80
N ALA A 69 8.96 -10.43 -3.53
CA ALA A 69 9.01 -11.82 -3.08
C ALA A 69 7.68 -12.57 -3.31
N ASN A 70 6.55 -11.86 -3.21
CA ASN A 70 5.22 -12.47 -3.23
C ASN A 70 4.51 -12.38 -4.60
N LEU A 71 4.87 -11.43 -5.47
CA LEU A 71 4.21 -11.24 -6.77
C LEU A 71 4.28 -12.47 -7.69
N ALA A 72 5.32 -13.29 -7.55
CA ALA A 72 5.50 -14.51 -8.34
C ALA A 72 4.41 -15.57 -8.09
N ASP A 73 3.73 -15.53 -6.94
CA ASP A 73 2.61 -16.43 -6.63
C ASP A 73 1.36 -16.14 -7.46
N GLY A 74 1.25 -14.93 -8.02
CA GLY A 74 0.12 -14.51 -8.87
C GLY A 74 -1.23 -14.44 -8.15
N ARG A 75 -1.28 -14.55 -6.82
CA ARG A 75 -2.50 -14.46 -6.01
C ARG A 75 -2.48 -13.24 -5.10
N GLY A 76 -3.63 -12.60 -4.92
CA GLY A 76 -3.77 -11.46 -4.01
C GLY A 76 -5.10 -11.44 -3.31
N ARG A 77 -5.10 -11.00 -2.05
CA ARG A 77 -6.27 -10.82 -1.20
C ARG A 77 -6.36 -9.41 -0.63
N ALA A 78 -5.26 -8.66 -0.66
CA ALA A 78 -5.26 -7.27 -0.21
C ALA A 78 -4.15 -6.43 -0.83
N VAL A 79 -4.40 -5.13 -0.93
CA VAL A 79 -3.37 -4.10 -1.04
C VAL A 79 -3.53 -3.13 0.13
N LEU A 80 -2.55 -3.08 1.03
CA LEU A 80 -2.53 -2.17 2.17
C LEU A 80 -1.51 -1.06 1.90
N VAL A 81 -1.96 0.18 2.02
CA VAL A 81 -1.17 1.37 1.69
C VAL A 81 -1.13 2.30 2.88
N ASN A 82 0.05 2.75 3.28
CA ASN A 82 0.20 3.84 4.23
C ASN A 82 0.86 5.06 3.59
N SER A 83 0.55 6.23 4.14
CA SER A 83 1.16 7.50 3.77
C SER A 83 1.78 8.18 4.99
N GLY A 84 2.73 9.10 4.77
CA GLY A 84 3.48 9.80 5.82
C GLY A 84 4.87 9.21 6.06
N ASN A 85 5.04 7.89 5.90
CA ASN A 85 6.33 7.20 6.00
C ASN A 85 6.51 6.26 4.80
N ALA A 86 7.65 6.36 4.08
CA ALA A 86 7.96 5.52 2.92
C ALA A 86 8.50 4.13 3.29
N ASN A 87 8.92 3.93 4.54
CA ASN A 87 9.62 2.75 5.03
C ASN A 87 10.80 2.35 4.11
N ALA A 88 11.56 3.35 3.68
CA ALA A 88 12.72 3.24 2.81
C ALA A 88 13.99 3.59 3.60
N PHE A 89 15.09 2.89 3.35
CA PHE A 89 16.35 3.03 4.10
C PHE A 89 16.24 2.80 5.62
N THR A 90 15.32 1.93 6.03
CA THR A 90 15.02 1.61 7.44
C THR A 90 15.64 0.28 7.91
N GLY A 91 16.36 -0.42 7.03
CA GLY A 91 17.09 -1.64 7.33
C GLY A 91 16.20 -2.76 7.89
N LYS A 92 16.76 -3.58 8.79
CA LYS A 92 16.05 -4.73 9.38
C LYS A 92 14.74 -4.33 10.06
N LYS A 93 14.70 -3.20 10.76
CA LYS A 93 13.47 -2.71 11.41
C LYS A 93 12.35 -2.45 10.41
N GLY A 94 12.68 -1.83 9.28
CA GLY A 94 11.72 -1.59 8.21
C GLY A 94 11.18 -2.87 7.58
N HIS A 95 12.07 -3.85 7.37
CA HIS A 95 11.69 -5.18 6.89
C HIS A 95 10.75 -5.87 7.88
N ASP A 96 11.13 -5.97 9.16
CA ASP A 96 10.30 -6.59 10.20
C ASP A 96 8.94 -5.89 10.32
N GLY A 97 8.90 -4.56 10.21
CA GLY A 97 7.68 -3.78 10.20
C GLY A 97 6.78 -4.09 8.99
N ALA A 98 7.35 -4.29 7.80
CA ALA A 98 6.60 -4.71 6.61
C ALA A 98 6.00 -6.11 6.81
N VAL A 99 6.77 -7.07 7.34
CA VAL A 99 6.27 -8.42 7.66
C VAL A 99 5.11 -8.35 8.64
N ALA A 100 5.28 -7.65 9.77
CA ALA A 100 4.26 -7.52 10.79
C ALA A 100 2.98 -6.84 10.26
N THR A 101 3.14 -5.84 9.39
CA THR A 101 2.01 -5.17 8.74
C THR A 101 1.23 -6.12 7.83
N ALA A 102 1.94 -6.92 7.01
CA ALA A 102 1.30 -7.91 6.15
C ALA A 102 0.59 -9.02 6.96
N GLU A 103 1.21 -9.50 8.04
CA GLU A 103 0.60 -10.48 8.94
C GLU A 103 -0.67 -9.96 9.62
N ALA A 104 -0.63 -8.71 10.12
CA ALA A 104 -1.78 -8.08 10.75
C ALA A 104 -2.94 -7.91 9.76
N ALA A 105 -2.65 -7.44 8.54
CA ALA A 105 -3.65 -7.32 7.48
C ALA A 105 -4.21 -8.68 7.05
N ALA A 106 -3.35 -9.67 6.87
CA ALA A 106 -3.74 -11.02 6.50
C ALA A 106 -4.65 -11.68 7.54
N LYS A 107 -4.35 -11.48 8.83
CA LYS A 107 -5.19 -11.92 9.94
C LYS A 107 -6.57 -11.25 9.91
N ALA A 108 -6.63 -9.95 9.64
CA ALA A 108 -7.90 -9.22 9.57
C ALA A 108 -8.78 -9.70 8.39
N ILE A 109 -8.16 -10.10 7.28
CA ILE A 109 -8.84 -10.51 6.05
C ILE A 109 -9.11 -12.03 6.00
N GLY A 110 -8.38 -12.81 6.79
CA GLY A 110 -8.44 -14.28 6.74
C GLY A 110 -7.75 -14.85 5.49
N CYS A 111 -6.55 -14.35 5.18
CA CYS A 111 -5.72 -14.85 4.07
C CYS A 111 -4.28 -15.15 4.51
N LYS A 112 -3.44 -15.60 3.58
CA LYS A 112 -2.00 -15.75 3.85
C LYS A 112 -1.30 -14.39 3.79
N PRO A 113 -0.23 -14.16 4.57
CA PRO A 113 0.56 -12.94 4.48
C PRO A 113 1.08 -12.68 3.06
N SER A 114 1.50 -13.73 2.34
CA SER A 114 1.97 -13.61 0.95
C SER A 114 0.90 -13.13 -0.05
N GLU A 115 -0.38 -13.13 0.34
CA GLU A 115 -1.47 -12.60 -0.48
C GLU A 115 -1.75 -11.11 -0.18
N VAL A 116 -1.00 -10.48 0.72
CA VAL A 116 -1.10 -9.06 1.06
C VAL A 116 0.06 -8.29 0.42
N PHE A 117 -0.28 -7.33 -0.43
CA PHE A 117 0.69 -6.42 -1.04
C PHE A 117 0.73 -5.10 -0.27
N LEU A 118 1.92 -4.53 -0.13
CA LEU A 118 2.16 -3.34 0.67
C LEU A 118 2.67 -2.20 -0.20
N ALA A 119 2.20 -0.99 0.07
CA ALA A 119 2.82 0.22 -0.43
C ALA A 119 2.94 1.28 0.67
N SER A 120 4.04 2.01 0.66
CA SER A 120 4.33 3.05 1.64
C SER A 120 4.87 4.27 0.92
N THR A 121 4.40 5.46 1.30
CA THR A 121 4.85 6.72 0.71
C THR A 121 5.01 7.80 1.78
N GLY A 122 6.07 8.59 1.70
CA GLY A 122 6.37 9.61 2.70
C GLY A 122 7.86 9.85 2.86
N VAL A 123 8.27 10.16 4.09
CA VAL A 123 9.68 10.45 4.41
C VAL A 123 10.53 9.18 4.30
N ILE A 124 11.77 9.33 3.82
CA ILE A 124 12.78 8.26 3.71
C ILE A 124 13.70 8.32 4.94
N GLY A 125 14.06 7.15 5.49
CA GLY A 125 15.00 7.02 6.61
C GLY A 125 14.38 7.15 8.01
N GLU A 126 13.06 7.33 8.10
CA GLU A 126 12.32 7.31 9.37
C GLU A 126 11.70 5.92 9.58
N PRO A 127 11.93 5.26 10.73
CA PRO A 127 11.28 3.99 11.07
C PRO A 127 9.81 4.17 11.47
#